data_AF-A0A964PRT2-F1
#
_entry.id   AF-A0A964PRT2-F1
#
_cell.length_a   1.000
_cell.length_b   1.000
_cell.length_c   1.000
_cell.angle_alpha   90.00
_cell.angle_beta   90.00
_cell.angle_gamma   90.00
#
_symmetry.space_group_name_H-M   'P 1'
#
loop_
_entity.id
_entity.type
_entity.pdbx_description
1 polymer ?
#
loop_
_entity_poly.entity_id
_entity_poly.type
_entity_poly.pdbx_seq_one_letter_code
_entity_poly.pdbx_strand_id
1 'polypeptide(L)'
;MDHQPYGHRSYTGVAADVVGQAAGQAAGNARQWKQLPPEQGGHQVDLDDWMHLIDDDTLMNRFEIRKFGIRFADITITFRRRG
;
A
#
# COMPACT_ATOMS: atom_id res chain seq x y z
N MET A 1 -23.23 -21.28 -1.45
CA MET A 1 -22.61 -19.95 -1.70
C MET A 1 -21.93 -19.62 -0.40
N ASP A 2 -20.68 -20.01 -0.27
CA ASP A 2 -19.99 -19.97 1.00
C ASP A 2 -19.18 -18.67 1.04
N HIS A 3 -19.68 -17.72 1.81
CA HIS A 3 -18.95 -16.50 2.14
C HIS A 3 -17.76 -16.86 3.02
N GLN A 4 -16.63 -17.17 2.40
CA GLN A 4 -15.36 -17.33 3.10
C GLN A 4 -14.95 -15.94 3.63
N PRO A 5 -14.76 -15.76 4.96
CA PRO A 5 -14.39 -14.45 5.49
C PRO A 5 -13.00 -14.13 4.97
N TYR A 6 -12.88 -13.06 4.16
CA TYR A 6 -11.60 -12.56 3.69
C TYR A 6 -10.74 -12.26 4.91
N GLY A 7 -9.79 -13.15 5.22
CA GLY A 7 -9.00 -13.07 6.43
C GLY A 7 -8.17 -11.79 6.44
N HIS A 8 -8.43 -10.93 7.42
CA HIS A 8 -7.58 -9.77 7.67
C HIS A 8 -6.18 -10.24 8.05
N ARG A 9 -5.20 -9.89 7.24
CA ARG A 9 -3.79 -10.16 7.52
C ARG A 9 -3.06 -8.83 7.68
N SER A 10 -2.36 -8.69 8.80
CA SER A 10 -1.51 -7.53 9.09
C SER A 10 -0.06 -7.86 8.75
N TYR A 11 0.65 -6.91 8.17
CA TYR A 11 2.04 -7.03 7.76
C TYR A 11 2.85 -5.82 8.23
N THR A 12 4.15 -6.00 8.43
CA THR A 12 5.11 -4.89 8.51
C THR A 12 6.13 -5.07 7.40
N GLY A 13 6.59 -3.96 6.82
CA GLY A 13 7.49 -3.99 5.67
C GLY A 13 8.37 -2.75 5.59
N VAL A 14 9.50 -2.91 4.92
CA VAL A 14 10.39 -1.83 4.50
C VAL A 14 10.52 -1.91 2.98
N ALA A 15 10.57 -0.77 2.30
CA ALA A 15 10.85 -0.70 0.86
C ALA A 15 12.20 -0.01 0.67
N ALA A 16 13.00 -0.48 -0.29
CA ALA A 16 14.37 0.01 -0.47
C ALA A 16 14.46 1.53 -0.71
N ASP A 17 13.40 2.11 -1.29
CA ASP A 17 13.32 3.53 -1.65
C ASP A 17 12.52 4.36 -0.65
N VAL A 18 12.01 3.74 0.43
CA VAL A 18 11.26 4.40 1.49
C VAL A 18 12.08 4.31 2.78
N VAL A 19 12.49 5.47 3.31
CA VAL A 19 13.12 5.51 4.63
C VAL A 19 12.03 5.25 5.67
N GLY A 20 12.22 4.26 6.55
CA GLY A 20 11.29 3.91 7.64
C GLY A 20 10.55 2.57 7.46
N GLN A 21 9.56 2.33 8.33
CA GLN A 21 8.71 1.13 8.32
C GLN A 21 7.26 1.47 7.92
N ALA A 22 6.60 0.53 7.26
CA ALA A 22 5.18 0.62 6.89
C ALA A 22 4.38 -0.53 7.52
N ALA A 23 3.16 -0.24 7.93
CA ALA A 23 2.17 -1.22 8.35
C ALA A 23 1.19 -1.50 7.20
N GLY A 24 0.94 -2.77 6.93
CA GLY A 24 0.06 -3.21 5.86
C GLY A 24 -1.13 -4.01 6.37
N GLN A 25 -2.28 -3.88 5.69
CA GLN A 25 -3.46 -4.70 5.90
C GLN A 25 -3.91 -5.27 4.55
N ALA A 26 -4.30 -6.54 4.52
CA ALA A 26 -4.87 -7.16 3.33
C ALA A 26 -6.27 -7.73 3.61
N ALA A 27 -7.18 -7.52 2.67
CA ALA A 27 -8.52 -8.09 2.65
C ALA A 27 -8.92 -8.39 1.19
N GLY A 28 -9.13 -9.67 0.86
CA GLY A 28 -9.46 -10.10 -0.50
C GLY A 28 -8.37 -9.75 -1.50
N ASN A 29 -8.75 -9.07 -2.58
CA ASN A 29 -7.84 -8.64 -3.64
C ASN A 29 -7.18 -7.27 -3.35
N ALA A 30 -7.46 -6.65 -2.20
CA ALA A 30 -6.91 -5.36 -1.82
C ALA A 30 -5.87 -5.51 -0.70
N ARG A 31 -4.80 -4.72 -0.80
CA ARG A 31 -3.81 -4.53 0.26
C ARG A 31 -3.50 -3.05 0.40
N GLN A 32 -3.59 -2.54 1.61
CA GLN A 32 -3.21 -1.18 1.94
C GLN A 32 -1.90 -1.19 2.73
N TRP A 33 -1.02 -0.22 2.47
CA TRP A 33 0.14 0.10 3.27
C TRP A 33 0.06 1.54 3.74
N LYS A 34 0.38 1.76 5.03
CA LYS A 34 0.55 3.07 5.61
C LYS A 34 1.93 3.18 6.23
N GLN A 35 2.62 4.27 5.93
CA GLN A 35 3.86 4.59 6.64
C GLN A 35 3.56 4.84 8.12
N LEU A 36 4.46 4.39 8.99
CA LEU A 36 4.34 4.64 10.42
C LEU A 36 4.69 6.10 10.74
N PRO A 37 4.12 6.68 11.81
CA PRO A 37 4.47 8.01 12.27
C PRO A 37 5.97 8.18 12.56
N PRO A 38 6.52 9.41 12.56
CA PRO A 38 7.93 9.66 12.86
C PRO A 38 8.44 9.04 14.17
N GLU A 39 7.62 9.06 15.22
CA GLU A 39 7.90 8.43 16.52
C GLU A 39 8.03 6.90 16.47
N GLN A 40 7.57 6.28 15.38
CA GLN A 40 7.64 4.83 15.12
C GLN A 40 8.57 4.51 13.94
N GLY A 41 9.44 5.46 13.55
CA GLY A 41 10.41 5.31 12.46
C GLY A 41 9.97 5.88 11.11
N GLY A 42 8.92 6.71 11.07
CA GLY A 42 8.50 7.47 9.89
C GLY A 42 9.40 8.68 9.56
N HIS A 43 9.30 9.19 8.33
CA HIS A 43 10.03 10.39 7.87
C HIS A 43 9.04 11.51 7.46
N GLN A 44 9.52 12.64 6.91
CA GLN A 44 8.74 13.86 6.60
C GLN A 44 7.57 13.70 5.59
N VAL A 45 7.36 12.50 5.06
CA VAL A 45 6.39 12.20 4.01
C VAL A 45 5.46 11.12 4.53
N ASP A 46 4.15 11.31 4.35
CA ASP A 46 3.15 10.28 4.62
C ASP A 46 2.79 9.59 3.30
N LEU A 47 2.81 8.26 3.31
CA LEU A 47 2.39 7.40 2.20
C LEU A 47 1.20 6.54 2.62
N ASP A 48 0.14 6.59 1.83
CA ASP A 48 -1.02 5.69 1.90
C ASP A 48 -1.15 5.01 0.53
N ASP A 49 -0.77 3.73 0.46
CA ASP A 49 -0.67 2.96 -0.78
C ASP A 49 -1.68 1.82 -0.82
N TRP A 50 -2.41 1.70 -1.92
CA TRP A 50 -3.39 0.66 -2.18
C TRP A 50 -2.99 -0.17 -3.40
N MET A 51 -2.75 -1.45 -3.15
CA MET A 51 -2.59 -2.47 -4.18
C MET A 51 -3.88 -3.23 -4.38
N HIS A 52 -4.34 -3.29 -5.63
CA HIS A 52 -5.50 -4.06 -6.06
C HIS A 52 -5.09 -5.07 -7.12
N LEU A 53 -5.33 -6.35 -6.87
CA LEU A 53 -5.27 -7.37 -7.91
C LEU A 53 -6.57 -7.30 -8.73
N ILE A 54 -6.46 -6.83 -9.97
CA ILE A 54 -7.60 -6.62 -10.87
C ILE A 54 -8.00 -7.94 -11.53
N ASP A 55 -7.00 -8.66 -12.01
CA ASP A 55 -7.10 -10.02 -12.54
C ASP A 55 -5.78 -10.76 -12.25
N ASP A 56 -5.68 -12.03 -12.66
CA ASP A 56 -4.50 -12.88 -12.38
C ASP A 56 -3.19 -12.31 -12.93
N ASP A 57 -3.23 -11.39 -13.89
CA ASP A 57 -2.05 -10.83 -14.54
C ASP A 57 -1.87 -9.32 -14.32
N THR A 58 -2.83 -8.65 -13.68
CA THR A 58 -2.86 -7.18 -13.57
C THR A 58 -2.95 -6.74 -12.11
N LEU A 59 -1.90 -6.07 -11.64
CA LEU A 59 -1.86 -5.40 -10.33
C LEU A 59 -1.90 -3.89 -10.53
N MET A 60 -2.84 -3.22 -9.89
CA MET A 60 -2.88 -1.76 -9.83
C MET A 60 -2.38 -1.29 -8.46
N ASN A 61 -1.42 -0.38 -8.45
CA ASN A 61 -0.94 0.31 -7.27
C ASN A 61 -1.35 1.77 -7.31
N ARG A 62 -1.98 2.28 -6.25
CA ARG A 62 -2.34 3.68 -6.12
C ARG A 62 -1.87 4.21 -4.77
N PHE A 63 -1.01 5.21 -4.79
CA PHE A 63 -0.55 5.86 -3.57
C PHE A 63 -0.67 7.37 -3.62
N GLU A 64 -0.96 7.93 -2.45
CA GLU A 64 -0.96 9.35 -2.17
C GLU A 64 0.31 9.72 -1.40
N ILE A 65 1.00 10.77 -1.86
CA ILE A 65 2.13 11.36 -1.15
C ILE A 65 1.67 12.65 -0.47
N ARG A 66 1.84 12.74 0.85
CA ARG A 66 1.69 14.00 1.59
C ARG A 66 3.01 14.45 2.21
N LYS A 67 3.23 15.75 2.24
CA LYS A 67 4.34 16.37 2.96
C LYS A 67 3.80 17.51 3.81
N PHE A 68 4.10 17.51 5.11
CA PHE A 68 3.57 18.50 6.07
C PHE A 68 2.02 18.61 6.04
N GLY A 69 1.33 17.47 5.86
CA GLY A 69 -0.13 17.41 5.74
C GLY A 69 -0.69 17.83 4.37
N ILE A 70 0.13 18.41 3.49
CA ILE A 70 -0.26 18.88 2.15
C ILE A 70 -0.10 17.73 1.16
N ARG A 71 -1.15 17.46 0.37
CA ARG A 71 -1.10 16.49 -0.73
C ARG A 71 -0.15 17.00 -1.81
N PHE A 72 0.90 16.23 -2.06
CA PHE A 72 1.94 16.56 -3.04
C PHE A 72 1.73 15.82 -4.36
N ALA A 73 1.32 14.55 -4.32
CA ALA A 73 1.08 13.74 -5.51
C ALA A 73 0.01 12.67 -5.27
N ASP A 74 -0.67 12.28 -6.35
CA ASP A 74 -1.49 11.05 -6.47
C ASP A 74 -0.92 10.28 -7.67
N ILE A 75 -0.48 9.05 -7.43
CA ILE A 75 0.21 8.23 -8.41
C ILE A 75 -0.55 6.92 -8.57
N THR A 76 -0.83 6.56 -9.82
CA THR A 76 -1.39 5.26 -10.20
C THR A 76 -0.43 4.54 -11.13
N ILE A 77 -0.04 3.32 -10.78
CA ILE A 77 0.85 2.45 -11.55
C ILE A 77 0.13 1.13 -11.80
N THR A 78 0.18 0.63 -13.03
CA THR A 78 -0.37 -0.68 -13.37
C THR A 78 0.76 -1.60 -13.82
N PHE A 79 0.92 -2.72 -13.12
CA PHE A 79 1.82 -3.80 -13.49
C PHE A 79 1.01 -4.88 -14.21
N ARG A 80 1.50 -5.32 -15.37
CA ARG A 80 0.90 -6.44 -16.10
C ARG A 80 1.95 -7.49 -16.40
N ARG A 81 1.67 -8.73 -16.00
CA ARG A 81 2.47 -9.90 -16.41
C ARG A 81 2.30 -10.06 -17.92
N ARG A 82 3.42 -10.11 -18.64
CA ARG A 82 3.44 -10.54 -20.04
C ARG A 82 3.91 -11.98 -20.07
N GLY A 83 3.11 -12.86 -20.67
CA GLY A 83 3.46 -14.25 -20.93
C GLY A 83 4.61 -14.38 -21.92
#